data_AF-Q8VSY4-F1
#
_entry.id   AF-Q8VSY4-F1
#
_cell.length_a   1.000
_cell.length_b   1.000
_cell.length_c   1.000
_cell.angle_alpha   90.00
_cell.angle_beta   90.00
_cell.angle_gamma   90.00
#
_symmetry.space_group_name_H-M   'P 1'
#
loop_
_entity.id
_entity.type
_entity.pdbx_description
1 polymer ?
#
loop_
_entity_poly.entity_id
_entity_poly.type
_entity_poly.pdbx_seq_one_letter_code
_entity_poly.pdbx_strand_id
1 'polypeptide(L)'
;MAVLILVVILIIQAIILLYNMKLISGISYTVKDYISIIGIIILSAILFLTIESQAVLFLFFASLVFMYYKNKFLGIVTAMICFFILYMANFTSLWLSSLIVDIIVIKYNFSIFYAITYIIFSLIYAYIAKFFIKRLSFSDLSLNKLYLILVSLFLLIILGLIYFYLPNQNVSFGDAKFISIMYAVVIITTAILIITISFSIIRQIQYKRNIKEIENYYKYTLQIV
;
A
#
# COMPACT_ATOMS: atom_id res chain seq x y z
N MET A 1 -8.95 29.55 0.72
CA MET A 1 -9.98 28.54 1.02
C MET A 1 -9.67 27.18 0.38
N ALA A 2 -9.32 27.11 -0.91
CA ALA A 2 -8.96 25.84 -1.57
C ALA A 2 -7.73 25.13 -0.97
N VAL A 3 -6.66 25.87 -0.64
CA VAL A 3 -5.46 25.32 0.00
C VAL A 3 -5.77 24.67 1.35
N LEU A 4 -6.68 25.26 2.13
CA LEU A 4 -7.05 24.75 3.45
C LEU A 4 -7.80 23.42 3.35
N ILE A 5 -8.67 23.26 2.34
CA ILE A 5 -9.36 22.00 2.05
C ILE A 5 -8.35 20.91 1.63
N LEU A 6 -7.35 21.26 0.81
CA LEU A 6 -6.30 20.33 0.39
C LEU A 6 -5.43 19.87 1.57
N VAL A 7 -5.08 20.79 2.48
CA VAL A 7 -4.36 20.44 3.72
C VAL A 7 -5.19 19.50 4.59
N VAL A 8 -6.50 19.75 4.74
CA VAL A 8 -7.40 18.85 5.49
C VAL A 8 -7.44 17.46 4.86
N ILE A 9 -7.54 17.36 3.53
CA ILE A 9 -7.51 16.08 2.82
C ILE A 9 -6.19 15.34 3.04
N LEU A 10 -5.05 16.06 3.04
CA LEU A 10 -3.74 15.47 3.31
C LEU A 10 -3.62 14.96 4.75
N ILE A 11 -4.11 15.71 5.73
CA ILE A 11 -4.14 15.27 7.13
C ILE A 11 -5.01 14.01 7.27
N ILE A 12 -6.18 13.99 6.63
CA ILE A 12 -7.06 12.81 6.58
C ILE A 12 -6.32 11.62 5.96
N GLN A 13 -5.64 11.81 4.83
CA GLN A 13 -4.84 10.77 4.17
C GLN A 13 -3.74 10.22 5.09
N ALA A 14 -3.00 11.09 5.79
CA ALA A 14 -1.95 10.71 6.71
C ALA A 14 -2.48 9.92 7.92
N ILE A 15 -3.62 10.33 8.48
CA ILE A 15 -4.29 9.62 9.58
C ILE A 15 -4.74 8.23 9.12
N ILE A 16 -5.39 8.13 7.96
CA ILE A 16 -5.89 6.87 7.42
C ILE A 16 -4.71 5.93 7.09
N LEU A 17 -3.60 6.44 6.55
CA LEU A 17 -2.38 5.66 6.32
C LEU A 17 -1.95 4.91 7.59
N LEU A 18 -1.75 5.66 8.68
CA LEU A 18 -1.19 5.16 9.93
C LEU A 18 -2.19 4.25 10.67
N TYR A 19 -3.49 4.55 10.54
CA TYR A 19 -4.56 3.67 11.01
C TYR A 19 -4.58 2.34 10.24
N ASN A 20 -4.51 2.37 8.91
CA ASN A 20 -4.50 1.16 8.09
C ASN A 20 -3.25 0.32 8.35
N MET A 21 -2.09 0.94 8.54
CA MET A 21 -0.87 0.23 8.94
C MET A 21 -1.08 -0.56 10.24
N LYS A 22 -1.73 0.04 11.24
CA LYS A 22 -2.09 -0.64 12.49
C LYS A 22 -3.05 -1.79 12.25
N LEU A 23 -4.10 -1.55 11.48
CA LEU A 23 -5.18 -2.52 11.21
C LEU A 23 -4.65 -3.77 10.49
N ILE A 24 -3.78 -3.56 9.50
CA ILE A 24 -3.20 -4.60 8.67
C ILE A 24 -2.12 -5.39 9.42
N SER A 25 -1.21 -4.70 10.11
CA SER A 25 -0.09 -5.34 10.81
C SER A 25 -0.47 -5.95 12.16
N GLY A 26 -1.58 -5.53 12.77
CA GLY A 26 -2.01 -5.99 14.09
C GLY A 26 -1.13 -5.50 15.25
N ILE A 27 -0.26 -4.52 15.01
CA ILE A 27 0.70 -4.02 15.99
C ILE A 27 0.01 -3.08 17.00
N SER A 28 0.40 -3.16 18.28
CA SER A 28 0.06 -2.15 19.29
C SER A 28 1.10 -1.02 19.27
N TYR A 29 0.62 0.22 19.13
CA TYR A 29 1.46 1.41 19.25
C TYR A 29 1.61 1.81 20.72
N THR A 30 2.85 2.07 21.12
CA THR A 30 3.20 2.63 22.42
C THR A 30 3.07 4.16 22.40
N VAL A 31 3.10 4.81 23.57
CA VAL A 31 2.99 6.27 23.68
C VAL A 31 4.07 6.99 22.86
N LYS A 32 5.31 6.46 22.83
CA LYS A 32 6.41 7.00 22.03
C LYS A 32 6.12 6.91 20.52
N ASP A 33 5.46 5.84 20.09
CA ASP A 33 5.07 5.66 18.69
C ASP A 33 4.02 6.70 18.26
N TYR A 34 3.07 7.05 19.14
CA TYR A 34 2.09 8.10 18.86
C TYR A 34 2.73 9.48 18.71
N ILE A 35 3.78 9.78 19.49
CA ILE A 35 4.54 11.04 19.34
C ILE A 35 5.22 11.08 17.97
N SER A 36 5.85 10.00 17.53
CA SER A 36 6.44 9.94 16.19
C SER A 36 5.40 10.04 15.06
N ILE A 37 4.22 9.42 15.23
CA ILE A 37 3.10 9.50 14.29
C ILE A 37 2.62 10.95 14.13
N ILE A 38 2.38 11.64 15.24
CA ILE A 38 1.95 13.03 15.23
C ILE A 38 3.03 13.91 14.58
N GLY A 39 4.32 13.67 14.89
CA GLY A 39 5.44 14.34 14.25
C GLY A 39 5.45 14.19 12.73
N ILE A 40 5.23 12.96 12.23
CA ILE A 40 5.16 12.69 10.78
C ILE A 40 3.99 13.44 10.12
N ILE A 41 2.81 13.46 10.76
CA ILE A 41 1.62 14.16 10.24
C ILE A 41 1.83 15.67 10.20
N ILE A 42 2.34 16.26 11.27
CA ILE A 42 2.56 17.72 11.35
C ILE A 42 3.63 18.13 10.33
N LEU A 43 4.73 17.39 10.28
CA LEU A 43 5.84 17.71 9.39
C LEU A 43 5.46 17.55 7.92
N SER A 44 4.65 16.54 7.57
CA SER A 44 4.13 16.39 6.21
C SER A 44 3.14 17.50 5.84
N ALA A 45 2.29 17.96 6.78
CA ALA A 45 1.38 19.07 6.56
C ALA A 45 2.12 20.40 6.36
N ILE A 46 3.19 20.66 7.12
CA ILE A 46 4.05 21.84 6.94
C ILE A 46 4.76 21.79 5.58
N LEU A 47 5.35 20.65 5.22
CA LEU A 47 6.02 20.48 3.93
C LEU A 47 5.06 20.63 2.74
N PHE A 48 3.79 20.26 2.91
CA PHE A 48 2.77 20.48 1.88
C PHE A 48 2.51 21.96 1.61
N LEU A 49 2.65 22.84 2.60
CA LEU A 49 2.50 24.29 2.40
C LEU A 49 3.66 24.87 1.58
N THR A 50 4.83 24.23 1.57
CA THR A 50 6.03 24.73 0.86
C THR A 50 6.26 24.06 -0.49
N ILE A 51 5.97 22.76 -0.60
CA ILE A 51 6.37 21.89 -1.73
C ILE A 51 5.13 21.23 -2.38
N GLU A 52 3.92 21.59 -1.92
CA GLU A 52 2.64 21.11 -2.45
C GLU A 52 2.60 19.58 -2.55
N SER A 53 2.27 19.04 -3.73
CA SER A 53 2.06 17.61 -3.98
C SER A 53 3.30 16.74 -3.70
N GLN A 54 4.51 17.28 -3.78
CA GLN A 54 5.72 16.47 -3.55
C GLN A 54 5.93 16.16 -2.06
N ALA A 55 5.20 16.81 -1.14
CA ALA A 55 5.20 16.46 0.28
C ALA A 55 4.69 15.03 0.55
N VAL A 56 3.94 14.45 -0.38
CA VAL A 56 3.52 13.04 -0.31
C VAL A 56 4.73 12.09 -0.36
N LEU A 57 5.81 12.45 -1.05
CA LEU A 57 7.05 11.67 -1.05
C LEU A 57 7.71 11.66 0.32
N PHE A 58 7.69 12.77 1.04
CA PHE A 58 8.18 12.82 2.41
C PHE A 58 7.36 11.89 3.32
N LEU A 59 6.03 11.98 3.24
CA LEU A 59 5.12 11.09 3.98
C LEU A 59 5.40 9.61 3.67
N PHE A 60 5.71 9.30 2.40
CA PHE A 60 6.10 7.97 1.95
C PHE A 60 7.37 7.46 2.62
N PHE A 61 8.48 8.21 2.52
CA PHE A 61 9.74 7.77 3.11
C PHE A 61 9.69 7.74 4.65
N ALA A 62 9.08 8.74 5.28
CA ALA A 62 8.99 8.83 6.74
C ALA A 62 8.22 7.63 7.32
N SER A 63 7.11 7.24 6.70
CA SER A 63 6.31 6.11 7.16
C SER A 63 6.94 4.74 6.88
N LEU A 64 7.72 4.60 5.79
CA LEU A 64 8.54 3.41 5.55
C LEU A 64 9.59 3.23 6.65
N VAL A 65 10.32 4.30 6.98
CA VAL A 65 11.35 4.28 8.04
C VAL A 65 10.70 3.94 9.38
N PHE A 66 9.58 4.58 9.72
CA PHE A 66 8.85 4.31 10.95
C PHE A 66 8.43 2.83 11.07
N MET A 67 7.81 2.28 10.02
CA MET A 67 7.35 0.90 10.04
C MET A 67 8.50 -0.13 10.00
N TYR A 68 9.63 0.22 9.41
CA TYR A 68 10.83 -0.62 9.47
C TYR A 68 11.33 -0.78 10.91
N TYR A 69 11.41 0.30 11.68
CA TYR A 69 11.80 0.21 13.08
C TYR A 69 10.81 -0.62 13.91
N LYS A 70 9.53 -0.57 13.56
CA LYS A 70 8.49 -1.27 14.33
C LYS A 70 8.39 -2.77 14.01
N ASN A 71 8.47 -3.16 12.74
CA ASN A 71 8.23 -4.56 12.32
C ASN A 71 9.17 -5.04 11.20
N LYS A 72 10.36 -4.44 11.08
CA LYS A 72 11.41 -4.80 10.12
C LYS A 72 10.86 -4.84 8.68
N PHE A 73 11.19 -5.87 7.91
CA PHE A 73 10.80 -6.01 6.50
C PHE A 73 9.30 -6.19 6.31
N LEU A 74 8.60 -6.85 7.25
CA LEU A 74 7.15 -7.00 7.18
C LEU A 74 6.45 -5.64 7.37
N GLY A 75 7.03 -4.76 8.20
CA GLY A 75 6.61 -3.37 8.34
C GLY A 75 6.78 -2.55 7.07
N ILE A 76 7.88 -2.73 6.32
CA ILE A 76 8.05 -2.08 5.02
C ILE A 76 6.95 -2.54 4.06
N VAL A 77 6.72 -3.84 3.95
CA VAL A 77 5.68 -4.38 3.05
C VAL A 77 4.30 -3.86 3.42
N THR A 78 3.95 -3.81 4.71
CA THR A 78 2.65 -3.27 5.14
C THR A 78 2.51 -1.79 4.84
N ALA A 79 3.56 -0.99 5.00
CA ALA A 79 3.59 0.41 4.63
C ALA A 79 3.32 0.61 3.13
N MET A 80 4.01 -0.15 2.28
CA MET A 80 3.84 -0.07 0.82
C MET A 80 2.43 -0.50 0.38
N ILE A 81 1.88 -1.57 0.98
CA ILE A 81 0.50 -1.98 0.74
C ILE A 81 -0.48 -0.88 1.17
N CYS A 82 -0.23 -0.18 2.28
CA CYS A 82 -1.07 0.93 2.70
C CYS A 82 -1.06 2.09 1.69
N PHE A 83 0.10 2.44 1.14
CA PHE A 83 0.16 3.45 0.07
C PHE A 83 -0.61 3.02 -1.18
N PHE A 84 -0.47 1.76 -1.57
CA PHE A 84 -1.23 1.20 -2.69
C PHE A 84 -2.74 1.27 -2.43
N ILE A 85 -3.19 0.92 -1.22
CA ILE A 85 -4.60 1.02 -0.80
C ILE A 85 -5.10 2.45 -0.87
N LEU A 86 -4.34 3.42 -0.31
CA LEU A 86 -4.73 4.82 -0.34
C LEU A 86 -4.82 5.35 -1.77
N TYR A 87 -3.91 4.89 -2.63
CA TYR A 87 -3.96 5.23 -4.04
C TYR A 87 -5.22 4.68 -4.72
N MET A 88 -5.56 3.41 -4.46
CA MET A 88 -6.79 2.80 -4.99
C MET A 88 -8.04 3.49 -4.48
N ALA A 89 -8.09 3.81 -3.19
CA ALA A 89 -9.19 4.53 -2.59
C ALA A 89 -9.34 5.94 -3.19
N ASN A 90 -8.24 6.64 -3.47
CA ASN A 90 -8.26 7.95 -4.12
C ASN A 90 -8.87 7.83 -5.52
N PHE A 91 -8.39 6.86 -6.29
CA PHE A 91 -8.86 6.60 -7.63
C PHE A 91 -10.36 6.24 -7.68
N THR A 92 -10.84 5.31 -6.85
CA THR A 92 -12.26 4.94 -6.84
C THR A 92 -13.14 6.08 -6.36
N SER A 93 -12.69 6.87 -5.39
CA SER A 93 -13.43 8.02 -4.89
C SER A 93 -13.50 9.15 -5.91
N LEU A 94 -12.42 9.41 -6.66
CA LEU A 94 -12.42 10.32 -7.79
C LEU A 94 -13.42 9.86 -8.87
N TRP A 95 -13.36 8.58 -9.26
CA TRP A 95 -14.29 8.03 -10.23
C TRP A 95 -15.76 8.15 -9.77
N LEU A 96 -16.06 7.79 -8.52
CA LEU A 96 -17.42 7.85 -7.99
C LEU A 96 -17.91 9.29 -7.84
N SER A 97 -17.04 10.20 -7.39
CA SER A 97 -17.34 11.62 -7.30
C SER A 97 -17.60 12.23 -8.68
N SER A 98 -16.86 11.79 -9.72
CA SER A 98 -17.01 12.28 -11.09
C SER A 98 -18.39 12.00 -11.69
N LEU A 99 -19.06 10.91 -11.29
CA LEU A 99 -20.41 10.57 -11.75
C LEU A 99 -21.49 11.50 -11.20
N ILE A 100 -21.17 12.27 -10.17
CA ILE A 100 -22.12 13.11 -9.42
C ILE A 100 -21.81 14.61 -9.63
N VAL A 101 -20.72 14.94 -10.35
CA VAL A 101 -20.31 16.32 -10.64
C VAL A 101 -21.43 17.12 -11.29
N ASP A 102 -22.19 16.51 -12.19
CA ASP A 102 -23.29 17.19 -12.91
C ASP A 102 -24.55 17.41 -12.06
N ILE A 103 -24.64 16.79 -10.87
CA ILE A 103 -25.81 16.81 -9.99
C ILE A 103 -25.61 17.79 -8.82
N ILE A 104 -24.36 18.03 -8.39
CA ILE A 104 -24.06 18.83 -7.20
C ILE A 104 -23.55 20.21 -7.60
N VAL A 105 -24.41 21.23 -7.43
CA VAL A 105 -24.13 22.63 -7.78
C VAL A 105 -23.08 23.30 -6.85
N ILE A 106 -22.83 22.75 -5.64
CA ILE A 106 -21.98 23.37 -4.61
C ILE A 106 -20.65 22.62 -4.45
N LYS A 107 -19.53 23.28 -4.76
CA LYS A 107 -18.14 22.76 -4.68
C LYS A 107 -17.73 22.19 -3.31
N TYR A 108 -18.33 22.67 -2.22
CA TYR A 108 -18.07 22.18 -0.86
C TYR A 108 -18.68 20.79 -0.62
N ASN A 109 -19.89 20.55 -1.12
CA ASN A 109 -20.57 19.25 -0.99
C ASN A 109 -19.81 18.15 -1.73
N PHE A 110 -19.17 18.51 -2.87
CA PHE A 110 -18.31 17.60 -3.63
C PHE A 110 -17.08 17.14 -2.81
N SER A 111 -16.38 18.07 -2.14
CA SER A 111 -15.17 17.75 -1.37
C SER A 111 -15.47 16.84 -0.16
N ILE A 112 -16.62 17.06 0.49
CA ILE A 112 -17.09 16.25 1.62
C ILE A 112 -17.46 14.85 1.13
N PHE A 113 -18.20 14.74 0.02
CA PHE A 113 -18.56 13.45 -0.58
C PHE A 113 -17.32 12.64 -0.97
N TYR A 114 -16.35 13.28 -1.61
CA TYR A 114 -15.06 12.68 -1.93
C TYR A 114 -14.34 12.17 -0.66
N ALA A 115 -14.27 12.97 0.40
CA ALA A 115 -13.59 12.56 1.64
C ALA A 115 -14.27 11.34 2.31
N ILE A 116 -15.60 11.29 2.32
CA ILE A 116 -16.37 10.18 2.90
C ILE A 116 -16.14 8.90 2.11
N THR A 117 -16.28 8.95 0.79
CA THR A 117 -16.05 7.80 -0.10
C THR A 117 -14.61 7.30 0.00
N TYR A 118 -13.65 8.21 0.11
CA TYR A 118 -12.23 7.89 0.30
C TYR A 118 -11.97 7.10 1.59
N ILE A 119 -12.54 7.53 2.71
CA ILE A 119 -12.42 6.82 3.99
C ILE A 119 -13.02 5.42 3.89
N ILE A 120 -14.23 5.29 3.32
CA ILE A 120 -14.94 4.02 3.22
C ILE A 120 -14.16 3.02 2.37
N PHE A 121 -13.75 3.41 1.15
CA PHE A 121 -13.01 2.50 0.27
C PHE A 121 -11.64 2.14 0.83
N SER A 122 -10.94 3.09 1.45
CA SER A 122 -9.66 2.83 2.10
C SER A 122 -9.77 1.77 3.19
N LEU A 123 -10.82 1.84 4.02
CA LEU A 123 -11.07 0.85 5.07
C LEU A 123 -11.44 -0.52 4.48
N ILE A 124 -12.32 -0.57 3.48
CA ILE A 124 -12.70 -1.83 2.81
C ILE A 124 -11.46 -2.54 2.27
N TYR A 125 -10.61 -1.82 1.54
CA TYR A 125 -9.37 -2.36 1.00
C TYR A 125 -8.39 -2.78 2.09
N ALA A 126 -8.30 -2.04 3.20
CA ALA A 126 -7.46 -2.41 4.34
C ALA A 126 -7.93 -3.71 5.02
N TYR A 127 -9.24 -3.95 5.13
CA TYR A 127 -9.77 -5.23 5.63
C TYR A 127 -9.43 -6.40 4.70
N ILE A 128 -9.56 -6.21 3.39
CA ILE A 128 -9.17 -7.21 2.39
C ILE A 128 -7.66 -7.49 2.51
N ALA A 129 -6.82 -6.46 2.57
CA ALA A 129 -5.37 -6.61 2.72
C ALA A 129 -4.98 -7.30 4.04
N LYS A 130 -5.69 -7.02 5.14
CA LYS A 130 -5.50 -7.70 6.42
C LYS A 130 -5.72 -9.21 6.31
N PHE A 131 -6.75 -9.63 5.57
CA PHE A 131 -7.00 -11.05 5.31
C PHE A 131 -5.80 -11.69 4.58
N PHE A 132 -5.29 -11.04 3.53
CA PHE A 132 -4.11 -11.53 2.81
C PHE A 132 -2.85 -11.57 3.67
N ILE A 133 -2.57 -10.53 4.46
CA ILE A 133 -1.38 -10.48 5.30
C ILE A 133 -1.41 -11.52 6.42
N LYS A 134 -2.57 -11.75 7.06
CA LYS A 134 -2.69 -12.85 8.02
C LYS A 134 -2.36 -14.20 7.38
N ARG A 135 -2.88 -14.44 6.18
CA ARG A 135 -2.62 -15.69 5.45
C ARG A 135 -1.15 -15.81 5.02
N LEU A 136 -0.52 -14.69 4.66
CA LEU A 136 0.90 -14.63 4.35
C LEU A 136 1.76 -14.91 5.58
N SER A 137 1.44 -14.32 6.75
CA SER A 137 2.22 -14.50 7.99
C SER A 137 2.20 -15.93 8.54
N PHE A 138 1.17 -16.71 8.22
CA PHE A 138 1.13 -18.15 8.55
C PHE A 138 1.92 -19.01 7.56
N SER A 139 2.33 -18.47 6.41
CA SER A 139 3.12 -19.21 5.42
C SER A 139 4.62 -19.05 5.67
N ASP A 140 5.37 -20.12 5.40
CA ASP A 140 6.84 -20.13 5.45
C ASP A 140 7.49 -19.06 4.56
N LEU A 141 6.74 -18.51 3.58
CA LEU A 141 7.19 -17.42 2.71
C LEU A 141 7.39 -16.10 3.45
N SER A 142 6.60 -15.82 4.50
CA SER A 142 6.75 -14.59 5.28
C SER A 142 8.06 -14.52 6.07
N LEU A 143 8.66 -15.67 6.38
CA LEU A 143 9.95 -15.77 7.05
C LEU A 143 11.12 -15.60 6.06
N ASN A 144 10.87 -15.77 4.76
CA ASN A 144 11.90 -15.62 3.75
C ASN A 144 12.16 -14.14 3.43
N LYS A 145 13.30 -13.63 3.90
CA LYS A 145 13.75 -12.25 3.68
C LYS A 145 13.84 -11.89 2.19
N LEU A 146 14.26 -12.82 1.32
CA LEU A 146 14.32 -12.59 -0.13
C LEU A 146 12.93 -12.41 -0.76
N TYR A 147 11.95 -13.19 -0.29
CA TYR A 147 10.56 -13.05 -0.75
C TYR A 147 10.01 -11.65 -0.41
N LEU A 148 10.15 -11.22 0.85
CA LEU A 148 9.68 -9.91 1.28
C LEU A 148 10.37 -8.76 0.54
N ILE A 149 11.67 -8.88 0.26
CA ILE A 149 12.40 -7.90 -0.53
C ILE A 149 11.84 -7.83 -1.97
N LEU A 150 11.63 -8.98 -2.62
CA LEU A 150 11.07 -9.02 -3.98
C LEU A 150 9.67 -8.39 -4.04
N VAL A 151 8.80 -8.72 -3.09
CA VAL A 151 7.46 -8.12 -2.99
C VAL A 151 7.55 -6.61 -2.78
N SER A 152 8.44 -6.14 -1.90
CA SER A 152 8.62 -4.71 -1.66
C SER A 152 9.16 -3.97 -2.89
N LEU A 153 10.13 -4.55 -3.60
CA LEU A 153 10.72 -3.95 -4.80
C LEU A 153 9.70 -3.88 -5.94
N PHE A 154 8.88 -4.92 -6.08
CA PHE A 154 7.78 -4.94 -7.03
C PHE A 154 6.74 -3.86 -6.72
N LEU A 155 6.30 -3.75 -5.46
CA LEU A 155 5.41 -2.67 -5.01
C LEU A 155 6.02 -1.28 -5.24
N LEU A 156 7.34 -1.13 -5.08
CA LEU A 156 8.04 0.13 -5.32
C LEU A 156 7.96 0.54 -6.79
N ILE A 157 8.23 -0.40 -7.69
CA ILE A 157 8.17 -0.17 -9.14
C ILE A 157 6.75 0.26 -9.54
N ILE A 158 5.73 -0.41 -9.01
CA ILE A 158 4.33 -0.07 -9.29
C ILE A 158 4.00 1.34 -8.80
N LEU A 159 4.31 1.65 -7.54
CA LEU A 159 4.07 2.98 -6.98
C LEU A 159 4.84 4.06 -7.75
N GLY A 160 6.07 3.77 -8.17
CA GLY A 160 6.87 4.65 -9.01
C GLY A 160 6.23 4.88 -10.39
N LEU A 161 5.82 3.81 -11.09
CA LEU A 161 5.12 3.91 -12.37
C LEU A 161 3.85 4.74 -12.24
N ILE A 162 3.05 4.48 -11.20
CA ILE A 162 1.84 5.23 -10.91
C ILE A 162 2.14 6.72 -10.70
N TYR A 163 3.19 7.03 -9.92
CA TYR A 163 3.59 8.42 -9.64
C TYR A 163 4.05 9.17 -10.90
N PHE A 164 4.83 8.52 -11.77
CA PHE A 164 5.36 9.16 -12.99
C PHE A 164 4.32 9.25 -14.13
N TYR A 165 3.45 8.27 -14.28
CA TYR A 165 2.46 8.24 -15.36
C TYR A 165 1.15 8.97 -15.02
N LEU A 166 1.00 9.52 -13.81
CA LEU A 166 -0.12 10.39 -13.51
C LEU A 166 0.10 11.74 -14.21
N PRO A 167 -0.77 12.16 -15.15
CA PRO A 167 -0.57 13.40 -15.87
C PRO A 167 -0.64 14.59 -14.92
N ASN A 168 0.22 15.58 -15.17
CA ASN A 168 0.16 16.92 -14.59
C ASN A 168 -1.25 17.52 -14.74
N GLN A 169 -2.07 17.36 -13.70
CA GLN A 169 -3.21 18.15 -13.21
C GLN A 169 -4.25 18.79 -14.17
N ASN A 170 -4.18 18.62 -15.49
CA ASN A 170 -5.10 19.22 -16.46
C ASN A 170 -5.60 18.17 -17.46
N VAL A 171 -6.18 17.08 -16.96
CA VAL A 171 -6.73 16.03 -17.83
C VAL A 171 -8.22 16.24 -18.07
N SER A 172 -8.61 16.21 -19.34
CA SER A 172 -10.00 16.33 -19.78
C SER A 172 -10.83 15.13 -19.28
N PHE A 173 -12.16 15.28 -19.18
CA PHE A 173 -13.06 14.20 -18.78
C PHE A 173 -12.89 12.91 -19.62
N GLY A 174 -12.51 13.04 -20.89
CA GLY A 174 -12.16 11.89 -21.75
C GLY A 174 -10.90 11.15 -21.29
N ASP A 175 -9.90 11.89 -20.81
CA ASP A 175 -8.63 11.35 -20.34
C ASP A 175 -8.78 10.65 -18.99
N ALA A 176 -9.68 11.11 -18.12
CA ALA A 176 -9.97 10.46 -16.83
C ALA A 176 -10.50 9.02 -16.99
N LYS A 177 -11.35 8.77 -18.00
CA LYS A 177 -11.81 7.42 -18.37
C LYS A 177 -10.67 6.55 -18.92
N PHE A 178 -9.79 7.12 -19.74
CA PHE A 178 -8.65 6.40 -20.30
C PHE A 178 -7.63 6.01 -19.21
N ILE A 179 -7.34 6.95 -18.30
CA ILE A 179 -6.52 6.74 -17.12
C ILE A 179 -7.12 5.63 -16.23
N SER A 180 -8.44 5.61 -16.08
CA SER A 180 -9.16 4.57 -15.34
C SER A 180 -8.95 3.16 -15.92
N ILE A 181 -8.99 3.03 -17.24
CA ILE A 181 -8.76 1.75 -17.93
C ILE A 181 -7.29 1.33 -17.81
N MET A 182 -6.35 2.27 -17.99
CA MET A 182 -4.92 2.01 -17.82
C MET A 182 -4.62 1.50 -16.39
N TYR A 183 -5.22 2.10 -15.37
CA TYR A 183 -5.08 1.63 -13.99
C TYR A 183 -5.65 0.24 -13.77
N ALA A 184 -6.83 -0.08 -14.29
CA ALA A 184 -7.39 -1.42 -14.20
C ALA A 184 -6.44 -2.49 -14.78
N VAL A 185 -5.78 -2.19 -15.91
CA VAL A 185 -4.79 -3.07 -16.54
C VAL A 185 -3.55 -3.24 -15.66
N VAL A 186 -3.01 -2.17 -15.07
CA VAL A 186 -1.88 -2.26 -14.13
C VAL A 186 -2.26 -3.09 -12.89
N ILE A 187 -3.49 -2.96 -12.39
CA ILE A 187 -3.98 -3.72 -11.23
C ILE A 187 -4.09 -5.22 -11.54
N ILE A 188 -4.67 -5.57 -12.69
CA ILE A 188 -4.85 -6.97 -13.08
C ILE A 188 -3.48 -7.63 -13.32
N THR A 189 -2.59 -6.95 -14.03
CA THR A 189 -1.24 -7.46 -14.31
C THR A 189 -0.41 -7.62 -13.03
N THR A 190 -0.55 -6.71 -12.07
CA THR A 190 0.14 -6.80 -10.78
C THR A 190 -0.39 -7.93 -9.91
N ALA A 191 -1.70 -8.17 -9.89
CA ALA A 191 -2.29 -9.32 -9.20
C ALA A 191 -1.76 -10.65 -9.77
N ILE A 192 -1.69 -10.78 -11.10
CA ILE A 192 -1.16 -11.98 -11.78
C ILE A 192 0.33 -12.18 -11.44
N LEU A 193 1.14 -11.12 -11.44
CA LEU A 193 2.55 -11.19 -11.10
C LEU A 193 2.79 -11.62 -9.64
N ILE A 194 2.03 -11.08 -8.68
CA ILE A 194 2.14 -11.48 -7.27
C ILE A 194 1.78 -12.95 -7.09
N ILE A 195 0.71 -13.42 -7.76
CA ILE A 195 0.27 -14.81 -7.71
C ILE A 195 1.36 -15.73 -8.28
N THR A 196 1.90 -15.41 -9.46
CA THR A 196 2.93 -16.22 -10.13
C THR A 196 4.24 -16.29 -9.34
N ILE A 197 4.70 -15.17 -8.77
CA ILE A 197 5.89 -15.14 -7.90
C ILE A 197 5.66 -15.98 -6.64
N SER A 198 4.47 -15.87 -6.04
CA SER A 198 4.12 -16.63 -4.83
C SER A 198 4.11 -18.14 -5.09
N PHE A 199 3.52 -18.59 -6.21
CA PHE A 199 3.57 -20.00 -6.63
C PHE A 199 5.01 -20.47 -6.91
N SER A 200 5.82 -19.65 -7.56
CA SER A 200 7.22 -19.99 -7.87
C SER A 200 8.04 -20.22 -6.58
N ILE A 201 7.85 -19.39 -5.57
CA ILE A 201 8.62 -19.48 -4.32
C ILE A 201 8.13 -20.63 -3.43
N ILE A 202 6.82 -20.91 -3.39
CA ILE A 202 6.28 -22.14 -2.77
C ILE A 202 6.95 -23.38 -3.39
N ARG A 203 7.03 -23.44 -4.72
CA ARG A 203 7.67 -24.54 -5.43
C ARG A 203 9.15 -24.69 -5.08
N GLN A 204 9.88 -23.58 -4.95
CA GLN A 204 11.29 -23.60 -4.54
C GLN A 204 11.50 -24.12 -3.11
N ILE A 205 10.63 -23.74 -2.17
CA ILE A 205 10.69 -24.22 -0.77
C ILE A 205 10.43 -25.73 -0.73
N GLN A 206 9.38 -26.21 -1.41
CA GLN A 206 9.05 -27.63 -1.49
C GLN A 206 10.20 -28.44 -2.12
N TYR A 207 10.79 -27.94 -3.21
CA TYR A 207 11.93 -28.59 -3.86
C TYR A 207 13.12 -28.75 -2.92
N LYS A 208 13.49 -27.69 -2.17
CA LYS A 208 14.58 -27.76 -1.18
C LYS A 208 14.27 -28.74 -0.05
N ARG A 209 13.02 -28.81 0.42
CA ARG A 209 12.62 -29.75 1.48
C ARG A 209 12.74 -31.20 1.00
N ASN A 210 12.26 -31.49 -0.21
CA ASN A 210 12.32 -32.82 -0.79
C ASN A 210 13.77 -33.30 -1.01
N ILE A 211 14.68 -32.43 -1.47
CA ILE A 211 16.11 -32.79 -1.59
C ILE A 211 16.71 -33.12 -0.22
N LYS A 212 16.38 -32.33 0.80
CA LYS A 212 16.91 -32.53 2.15
C LYS A 212 16.40 -33.83 2.78
N GLU A 213 15.15 -34.19 2.51
CA GLU A 213 14.58 -35.49 2.89
C GLU A 213 15.35 -36.63 2.18
N ILE A 214 15.56 -36.54 0.86
CA ILE A 214 16.33 -37.53 0.09
C ILE A 214 17.76 -37.69 0.65
N GLU A 215 18.46 -36.58 0.89
CA GLU A 215 19.83 -36.60 1.42
C GLU A 215 19.90 -37.26 2.80
N ASN A 216 18.92 -36.97 3.67
CA ASN A 216 18.80 -37.65 4.96
C ASN A 216 18.56 -39.16 4.78
N TYR A 217 17.66 -39.58 3.89
CA TYR A 217 17.42 -40.99 3.60
C TYR A 217 18.70 -41.72 3.13
N TYR A 218 19.48 -41.10 2.24
CA TYR A 218 20.78 -41.64 1.81
C TYR A 218 21.79 -41.74 2.95
N LYS A 219 21.86 -40.72 3.81
CA LYS A 219 22.77 -40.71 4.96
C LYS A 219 22.43 -41.81 5.97
N TYR A 220 21.14 -42.06 6.22
CA TYR A 220 20.72 -43.15 7.10
C TYR A 220 20.96 -44.53 6.50
N THR A 221 20.79 -44.71 5.19
CA THR A 221 21.08 -46.01 4.54
C THR A 221 22.57 -46.31 4.47
N LEU A 222 23.43 -45.31 4.25
CA LEU A 222 24.89 -45.45 4.26
C LEU A 222 25.48 -45.68 5.67
N GLN A 223 24.77 -45.31 6.74
CA GLN A 223 25.21 -45.58 8.12
C GLN A 223 24.79 -46.96 8.63
N ILE A 224 23.88 -47.65 7.94
CA ILE A 224 23.37 -48.98 8.31
C ILE A 224 24.20 -50.10 7.65
N VAL A 225 25.00 -49.79 6.62
CA VAL A 225 25.92 -50.71 5.92
C VAL A 225 27.33 -50.54 6.48
#